data_AF-A0A7X8ILH7-F1
#
_entry.id   AF-A0A7X8ILH7-F1
#
_cell.length_a   1.000
_cell.length_b   1.000
_cell.length_c   1.000
_cell.angle_alpha   90.00
_cell.angle_beta   90.00
_cell.angle_gamma   90.00
#
_symmetry.space_group_name_H-M   'P 1'
#
loop_
_entity.id
_entity.type
_entity.pdbx_description
1 polymer ?
#
loop_
_entity_poly.entity_id
_entity_poly.type
_entity_poly.pdbx_seq_one_letter_code
_entity_poly.pdbx_strand_id
1 'polypeptide(L)' 'PSTESARRAALDALNGWDPSYGAVFYYNPAKTTNAWIWSRPRIITIGKHIFCR' A
#
# COMPACT_ATOMS: atom_id res chain seq x y z
N PRO A 1 14.53 14.00 -1.82
CA PRO A 1 13.44 15.00 -1.90
C PRO A 1 12.10 14.33 -2.26
N SER A 2 11.00 14.74 -1.64
CA SER A 2 9.67 14.31 -2.08
C SER A 2 9.37 14.90 -3.45
N THR A 3 8.87 14.08 -4.38
CA THR A 3 8.43 14.56 -5.69
C THR A 3 7.11 15.30 -5.54
N GLU A 4 6.80 16.23 -6.44
CA GLU A 4 5.49 16.89 -6.45
C GLU A 4 4.33 15.88 -6.60
N SER A 5 4.56 14.77 -7.31
CA SER A 5 3.60 13.66 -7.39
C SER A 5 3.35 12.99 -6.03
N ALA A 6 4.38 12.80 -5.20
CA ALA A 6 4.22 12.24 -3.87
C ALA A 6 3.46 13.20 -2.94
N ARG A 7 3.68 14.52 -3.09
CA ARG A 7 2.96 15.54 -2.32
C ARG A 7 1.47 15.56 -2.68
N ARG A 8 1.12 15.47 -3.96
CA ARG A 8 -0.28 15.38 -4.41
C ARG A 8 -0.96 14.11 -3.91
N ALA A 9 -0.30 12.96 -4.02
CA ALA A 9 -0.83 11.70 -3.49
C ALA A 9 -1.15 11.77 -1.99
N ALA A 10 -0.31 12.44 -1.20
CA ALA A 10 -0.58 12.65 0.22
C ALA A 10 -1.81 13.56 0.47
N LEU A 11 -1.99 14.61 -0.34
CA LEU A 11 -3.17 15.47 -0.27
C LEU A 11 -4.45 14.73 -0.68
N ASP A 12 -4.41 13.93 -1.73
CA ASP A 12 -5.58 13.16 -2.16
C ASP A 12 -5.98 12.14 -1.09
N ALA A 13 -5.02 11.48 -0.45
CA ALA A 13 -5.27 10.59 0.69
C ALA A 13 -5.89 11.34 1.88
N LEU A 14 -5.41 12.55 2.19
CA LEU A 14 -6.00 13.40 3.23
C LEU A 14 -7.44 13.81 2.90
N ASN A 15 -7.74 14.03 1.61
CA ASN A 15 -9.08 14.32 1.11
C ASN A 15 -10.00 13.08 1.07
N GLY A 16 -9.53 11.92 1.52
CA GLY A 16 -10.32 10.70 1.65
C GLY A 16 -10.22 9.74 0.47
N TRP A 17 -9.31 9.95 -0.47
CA TRP A 17 -9.08 8.99 -1.54
C TRP A 17 -8.20 7.83 -1.07
N ASP A 18 -8.82 6.69 -0.78
CA ASP A 18 -8.12 5.46 -0.41
C ASP A 18 -8.31 4.35 -1.47
N PRO A 19 -7.36 4.17 -2.40
CA PRO A 19 -7.40 3.08 -3.38
C PRO A 19 -7.05 1.70 -2.78
N SER A 20 -6.65 1.63 -1.50
CA SER A 20 -6.29 0.39 -0.81
C SER A 20 -7.45 -0.27 -0.07
N TYR A 21 -8.62 0.38 -0.02
CA TYR A 21 -9.85 -0.10 0.63
C TYR A 21 -9.68 -0.44 2.12
N GLY A 22 -8.99 0.43 2.85
CA GLY A 22 -8.73 0.30 4.28
C GLY A 22 -7.60 -0.67 4.60
N ALA A 23 -6.57 -0.74 3.75
CA ALA A 23 -5.39 -1.54 4.06
C ALA A 23 -4.57 -0.90 5.18
N VAL A 24 -4.06 -1.73 6.09
CA VAL A 24 -3.18 -1.30 7.19
C VAL A 24 -1.74 -1.72 6.93
N PHE A 25 -1.55 -2.76 6.12
CA PHE A 25 -0.23 -3.29 5.78
C PHE A 25 -0.04 -3.36 4.27
N TYR A 26 1.21 -3.24 3.84
CA TYR A 26 1.60 -3.54 2.47
C TYR A 26 2.97 -4.22 2.42
N TYR A 27 3.22 -5.02 1.39
CA TYR A 27 4.53 -5.61 1.15
C TYR A 27 4.83 -5.80 -0.33
N ASN A 28 6.12 -5.87 -0.66
CA ASN A 28 6.57 -6.23 -1.99
C ASN A 28 6.87 -7.74 -2.03
N PRO A 29 6.10 -8.55 -2.77
CA PRO A 29 6.28 -10.01 -2.81
C PRO A 29 7.63 -10.44 -3.38
N ALA A 30 8.29 -9.60 -4.20
CA ALA A 30 9.61 -9.90 -4.75
C ALA A 30 10.76 -9.60 -3.77
N LYS A 31 10.49 -8.96 -2.63
CA LYS A 31 11.51 -8.53 -1.65
C LYS A 31 11.28 -9.03 -0.23
N THR A 32 10.06 -9.45 0.12
CA THR A 32 9.75 -9.88 1.49
C THR A 32 9.77 -11.40 1.63
N THR A 33 10.46 -11.87 2.67
CA THR A 33 10.46 -13.28 3.11
C THR A 33 9.69 -13.47 4.42
N ASN A 34 9.09 -12.41 4.97
CA ASN A 34 8.40 -12.46 6.26
C ASN A 34 7.09 -13.27 6.16
N ALA A 35 7.09 -14.52 6.61
CA ALA A 35 5.94 -15.41 6.55
C ALA A 35 4.66 -14.86 7.21
N TRP A 36 4.78 -14.00 8.23
CA TRP A 36 3.62 -13.40 8.89
C TRP A 36 2.84 -12.44 7.98
N ILE A 37 3.50 -11.69 7.11
CA ILE A 37 2.77 -10.79 6.20
C ILE A 37 2.05 -11.58 5.08
N TRP A 38 2.58 -12.74 4.72
CA TRP A 38 1.97 -13.65 3.73
C TRP A 38 0.70 -14.32 4.24
N SER A 39 0.52 -14.44 5.56
CA SER A 39 -0.70 -15.02 6.15
C SER A 39 -1.87 -14.02 6.25
N ARG A 40 -1.62 -12.72 6.00
CA ARG A 40 -2.67 -11.69 6.04
C ARG A 40 -3.59 -11.77 4.81
N PRO A 41 -4.91 -11.53 4.97
CA PRO A 41 -5.82 -11.46 3.83
C PRO A 41 -5.44 -10.33 2.86
N ARG A 42 -5.13 -10.71 1.62
CA ARG A 42 -4.80 -9.76 0.54
C ARG A 42 -6.07 -9.03 0.10
N ILE A 43 -6.00 -7.70 0.02
CA ILE A 43 -7.09 -6.85 -0.47
C ILE A 43 -6.91 -6.59 -1.97
N ILE A 44 -5.80 -5.95 -2.34
CA ILE A 44 -5.52 -5.53 -3.71
C ILE A 44 -4.01 -5.43 -3.94
N THR A 45 -3.60 -5.45 -5.21
CA THR A 45 -2.22 -5.18 -5.63
C THR A 45 -2.19 -3.89 -6.43
N ILE A 46 -1.34 -2.93 -6.02
CA ILE A 46 -1.14 -1.67 -6.73
C ILE A 46 0.35 -1.57 -7.07
N GLY A 47 0.67 -1.59 -8.36
CA GLY A 47 2.06 -1.64 -8.83
C GLY A 47 2.78 -2.88 -8.31
N LYS A 48 3.88 -2.68 -7.57
CA LYS A 48 4.71 -3.77 -6.99
C LYS A 48 4.35 -4.11 -5.54
N HIS A 49 3.26 -3.58 -5.01
CA HIS A 49 2.89 -3.75 -3.60
C HIS A 49 1.53 -4.44 -3.48
N ILE A 50 1.47 -5.42 -2.58
CA ILE A 50 0.24 -6.07 -2.14
C ILE A 50 -0.20 -5.40 -0.85
N PHE A 51 -1.46 -4.99 -0.78
CA PHE A 51 -2.10 -4.35 0.36
C PHE A 51 -2.97 -5.35 1.13
N CYS A 52 -2.91 -5.32 2.46
CA CYS A 52 -3.54 -6.27 3.37
C CYS A 52 -4.21 -5.56 4.57
N ARG A 53 -5.19 -6.23 5.17
CA ARG A 53 -5.74 -5.85 6.49
C ARG A 53 -4.91 -6.41 7.62
#